data_AF-G0RRA9-F1
#
_entry.id   AF-G0RRA9-F1
#
_cell.length_a   1.000
_cell.length_b   1.000
_cell.length_c   1.000
_cell.angle_alpha   90.00
_cell.angle_beta   90.00
_cell.angle_gamma   90.00
#
_symmetry.space_group_name_H-M   'P 1'
#
loop_
_entity.id
_entity.type
_entity.pdbx_description
1 polymer ?
#
loop_
_entity_poly.entity_id
_entity_poly.type
_entity_poly.pdbx_seq_one_letter_code
_entity_poly.pdbx_strand_id
1 'polypeptide(L)'
;MAEQAQIEALIDEALNRQIEGGHHTLWDCLALVGLTAVNQGHNGAYLYNSAIKKAPVESRHLLWRRYIDALSEMCIIVGMPKTLNALYAIMPLVDKDDLAFVKRSDWEADNSARGWEYARLTHGDGWAESFKAASAYAPDVAHIAMNVSMQNLLSDYSVHDGQATMALLVTVLIAMNCPVQATWHAKGFIRHGGDKESLGKIAEFAKKIVLATGNSLPTNFPTVEAMLEDN
;
A
#
# COMPACT_ATOMS: atom_id res chain seq x y z
N MET A 1 17.69 19.28 -6.67
CA MET A 1 18.22 19.49 -5.30
C MET A 1 17.12 19.87 -4.31
N ALA A 2 16.25 20.85 -4.60
CA ALA A 2 15.14 21.20 -3.70
C ALA A 2 14.10 20.06 -3.52
N GLU A 3 13.75 19.37 -4.61
CA GLU A 3 12.80 18.24 -4.60
C GLU A 3 13.32 17.05 -3.76
N GLN A 4 14.60 16.68 -3.93
CA GLN A 4 15.21 15.58 -3.15
C GLN A 4 15.14 15.84 -1.64
N ALA A 5 15.46 17.06 -1.20
CA ALA A 5 15.38 17.42 0.21
C ALA A 5 13.94 17.37 0.76
N GLN A 6 12.94 17.70 -0.07
CA GLN A 6 11.53 17.57 0.31
C GLN A 6 11.11 16.11 0.45
N ILE A 7 11.55 15.23 -0.46
CA ILE A 7 11.29 13.80 -0.39
C ILE A 7 11.97 13.18 0.84
N GLU A 8 13.21 13.53 1.14
CA GLU A 8 13.92 13.05 2.34
C GLU A 8 13.23 13.53 3.62
N ALA A 9 12.81 14.80 3.69
CA ALA A 9 12.07 15.33 4.83
C ALA A 9 10.72 14.61 5.05
N LEU A 10 10.02 14.27 3.96
CA LEU A 10 8.79 13.48 3.99
C LEU A 10 9.06 12.05 4.49
N ILE A 11 10.16 11.43 4.06
CA ILE A 11 10.58 10.11 4.55
C ILE A 11 10.92 10.17 6.04
N ASP A 12 11.64 11.19 6.49
CA ASP A 12 11.94 11.38 7.91
C ASP A 12 10.68 11.62 8.75
N GLU A 13 9.69 12.37 8.22
CA GLU A 13 8.37 12.51 8.85
C GLU A 13 7.71 11.13 9.04
N ALA A 14 7.70 10.29 8.01
CA ALA A 14 7.16 8.93 8.11
C ALA A 14 7.88 8.07 9.14
N LEU A 15 9.22 8.10 9.16
CA LEU A 15 10.01 7.34 10.12
C LEU A 15 9.79 7.80 11.57
N ASN A 16 9.62 9.11 11.80
CA ASN A 16 9.33 9.62 13.13
C ASN A 16 7.94 9.16 13.61
N ARG A 17 6.92 9.25 12.75
CA ARG A 17 5.59 8.73 13.07
C ARG A 17 5.59 7.21 13.32
N GLN A 18 6.42 6.47 12.58
CA GLN A 18 6.61 5.03 12.77
C GLN A 18 7.16 4.71 14.17
N ILE A 19 8.11 5.51 14.65
CA ILE A 19 8.70 5.35 15.98
C ILE A 19 7.68 5.71 17.07
N GLU A 20 6.97 6.83 16.92
CA GLU A 20 5.97 7.30 17.87
C GLU A 20 4.80 6.31 18.03
N GLY A 21 4.37 5.69 16.93
CA GLY A 21 3.30 4.71 16.93
C GLY A 21 3.74 3.26 17.22
N GLY A 22 5.04 3.00 17.31
CA GLY A 22 5.61 1.68 17.54
C GLY A 22 5.46 0.71 16.35
N HIS A 23 5.72 -0.57 16.62
CA HIS A 23 5.84 -1.62 15.58
C HIS A 23 4.56 -1.91 14.78
N HIS A 24 3.39 -1.47 15.24
CA HIS A 24 2.11 -1.69 14.58
C HIS A 24 1.72 -0.60 13.59
N THR A 25 2.46 0.52 13.53
CA THR A 25 2.21 1.54 12.50
C THR A 25 2.91 1.21 11.18
N LEU A 26 2.50 1.90 10.12
CA LEU A 26 2.88 1.58 8.73
C LEU A 26 3.40 2.80 7.97
N TRP A 27 3.76 3.88 8.68
CA TRP A 27 4.09 5.15 8.04
C TRP A 27 5.27 5.02 7.07
N ASP A 28 6.23 4.18 7.42
CA ASP A 28 7.35 3.82 6.56
C ASP A 28 6.89 3.08 5.29
N CYS A 29 6.03 2.06 5.41
CA CYS A 29 5.44 1.36 4.26
C CYS A 29 4.56 2.30 3.41
N LEU A 30 3.78 3.21 4.01
CA LEU A 30 2.98 4.21 3.27
C LEU A 30 3.88 5.13 2.44
N ALA A 31 5.01 5.58 3.00
CA ALA A 31 5.99 6.36 2.25
C ALA A 31 6.57 5.56 1.09
N LEU A 32 6.95 4.30 1.32
CA LEU A 32 7.49 3.41 0.30
C LEU A 32 6.52 3.22 -0.87
N VAL A 33 5.29 2.76 -0.62
CA VAL A 33 4.32 2.46 -1.68
C VAL A 33 3.81 3.73 -2.36
N GLY A 34 3.66 4.82 -1.61
CA GLY A 34 3.26 6.11 -2.16
C GLY A 34 4.31 6.69 -3.11
N LEU A 35 5.60 6.70 -2.72
CA LEU A 35 6.69 7.14 -3.58
C LEU A 35 6.81 6.22 -4.81
N THR A 36 6.64 4.90 -4.63
CA THR A 36 6.62 3.93 -5.73
C THR A 36 5.50 4.26 -6.72
N ALA A 37 4.31 4.58 -6.25
CA ALA A 37 3.14 4.91 -7.06
C ALA A 37 3.37 6.12 -8.00
N VAL A 38 4.11 7.13 -7.53
CA VAL A 38 4.50 8.31 -8.32
C VAL A 38 5.85 8.17 -9.04
N ASN A 39 6.35 6.94 -9.21
CA ASN A 39 7.61 6.62 -9.89
C ASN A 39 8.87 7.22 -9.21
N GLN A 40 8.80 7.47 -7.90
CA GLN A 40 9.90 7.93 -7.05
C GLN A 40 10.40 6.82 -6.10
N GLY A 41 10.09 5.56 -6.44
CA GLY A 41 10.39 4.38 -5.62
C GLY A 41 11.87 4.16 -5.33
N HIS A 42 12.78 4.72 -6.14
CA HIS A 42 14.22 4.64 -5.89
C HIS A 42 14.64 5.28 -4.54
N ASN A 43 13.84 6.24 -4.04
CA ASN A 43 14.02 6.82 -2.70
C ASN A 43 13.75 5.80 -1.57
N GLY A 44 13.19 4.63 -1.89
CA GLY A 44 13.09 3.49 -0.99
C GLY A 44 14.45 3.07 -0.44
N ALA A 45 15.55 3.27 -1.18
CA ALA A 45 16.91 3.01 -0.70
C ALA A 45 17.27 3.92 0.50
N TYR A 46 16.94 5.21 0.41
CA TYR A 46 17.12 6.15 1.51
C TYR A 46 16.26 5.76 2.71
N LEU A 47 14.96 5.50 2.48
CA LEU A 47 14.03 5.05 3.52
C LEU A 47 14.52 3.81 4.25
N TYR A 48 14.91 2.76 3.52
CA TYR A 48 15.38 1.50 4.11
C TYR A 48 16.68 1.69 4.88
N ASN A 49 17.66 2.39 4.32
CA ASN A 49 18.93 2.69 5.00
C ASN A 49 18.72 3.51 6.29
N SER A 50 17.79 4.46 6.27
CA SER A 50 17.45 5.27 7.44
C SER A 50 16.69 4.47 8.49
N ALA A 51 15.76 3.61 8.08
CA ALA A 51 15.00 2.73 8.98
C ALA A 51 15.89 1.68 9.64
N ILE A 52 16.73 0.97 8.88
CA ILE A 52 17.56 -0.14 9.40
C ILE A 52 18.62 0.33 10.42
N LYS A 53 19.11 1.56 10.27
CA LYS A 53 20.03 2.20 11.24
C LYS A 53 19.37 2.48 12.58
N LYS A 54 18.06 2.73 12.58
CA LYS A 54 17.24 3.00 13.78
C LYS A 54 16.62 1.72 14.36
N ALA A 55 16.50 0.66 13.56
CA ALA A 55 15.91 -0.60 13.97
C ALA A 55 16.84 -1.39 14.92
N PRO A 56 16.29 -1.99 16.00
CA PRO A 56 17.00 -2.99 16.80
C PRO A 56 17.49 -4.14 15.93
N VAL A 57 18.68 -4.68 16.22
CA VAL A 57 19.35 -5.68 15.38
C VAL A 57 18.45 -6.91 15.17
N GLU A 58 17.80 -7.35 16.24
CA GLU A 58 16.88 -8.48 16.27
C GLU A 58 15.64 -8.30 15.39
N SER A 59 15.28 -7.07 15.01
CA SER A 59 14.08 -6.76 14.23
C SER A 59 14.38 -6.34 12.78
N ARG A 60 15.66 -6.29 12.38
CA ARG A 60 16.07 -5.84 11.03
C ARG A 60 15.52 -6.73 9.92
N HIS A 61 15.52 -8.04 10.13
CA HIS A 61 14.96 -9.00 9.17
C HIS A 61 13.45 -8.81 8.94
N LEU A 62 12.71 -8.41 9.98
CA LEU A 62 11.27 -8.11 9.88
C LEU A 62 11.00 -6.83 9.10
N LEU A 63 11.94 -5.88 9.08
CA LEU A 63 11.82 -4.66 8.30
C LEU A 63 11.84 -4.97 6.79
N TRP A 64 12.81 -5.78 6.35
CA TRP A 64 12.87 -6.20 4.94
C TRP A 64 11.59 -6.92 4.52
N ARG A 65 11.12 -7.86 5.35
CA ARG A 65 9.86 -8.57 5.13
C ARG A 65 8.68 -7.61 4.96
N ARG A 66 8.49 -6.67 5.88
CA ARG A 66 7.41 -5.66 5.79
C ARG A 66 7.46 -4.88 4.48
N TYR A 67 8.63 -4.43 4.05
CA TYR A 67 8.76 -3.62 2.84
C TYR A 67 8.50 -4.43 1.56
N ILE A 68 9.05 -5.65 1.47
CA ILE A 68 8.85 -6.48 0.27
C ILE A 68 7.40 -6.95 0.15
N ASP A 69 6.74 -7.26 1.27
CA ASP A 69 5.32 -7.62 1.27
C ASP A 69 4.46 -6.41 0.86
N ALA A 70 4.74 -5.20 1.36
CA ALA A 70 4.02 -3.98 0.94
C ALA A 70 4.17 -3.70 -0.56
N LEU A 71 5.38 -3.85 -1.11
CA LEU A 71 5.61 -3.72 -2.56
C LEU A 71 4.91 -4.81 -3.37
N SER A 72 4.90 -6.05 -2.86
CA SER A 72 4.27 -7.20 -3.53
C SER A 72 2.76 -7.07 -3.56
N GLU A 73 2.13 -6.71 -2.44
CA GLU A 73 0.68 -6.45 -2.32
C GLU A 73 0.23 -5.36 -3.30
N MET A 74 1.03 -4.29 -3.42
CA MET A 74 0.69 -3.16 -4.30
C MET A 74 1.10 -3.37 -5.76
N CYS A 75 1.88 -4.40 -6.10
CA CYS A 75 2.52 -4.57 -7.40
C CYS A 75 1.55 -4.50 -8.58
N ILE A 76 0.38 -5.16 -8.47
CA ILE A 76 -0.64 -5.16 -9.52
C ILE A 76 -1.29 -3.79 -9.68
N ILE A 77 -1.52 -3.09 -8.57
CA ILE A 77 -2.18 -1.77 -8.56
C ILE A 77 -1.24 -0.68 -9.06
N VAL A 78 0.00 -0.67 -8.57
CA VAL A 78 1.05 0.31 -8.93
C VAL A 78 1.64 0.04 -10.30
N GLY A 79 1.73 -1.23 -10.67
CA GLY A 79 2.40 -1.72 -11.87
C GLY A 79 3.82 -2.23 -11.61
N MET A 80 4.16 -3.31 -12.32
CA MET A 80 5.46 -3.99 -12.20
C MET A 80 6.66 -3.05 -12.41
N PRO A 81 6.74 -2.18 -13.43
CA PRO A 81 7.94 -1.38 -13.66
C PRO A 81 8.27 -0.42 -12.51
N LYS A 82 7.25 0.26 -11.96
CA LYS A 82 7.44 1.17 -10.81
C LYS A 82 7.84 0.41 -9.55
N THR A 83 7.24 -0.76 -9.34
CA THR A 83 7.57 -1.66 -8.23
C THR A 83 9.03 -2.14 -8.33
N LEU A 84 9.50 -2.53 -9.52
CA LEU A 84 10.89 -2.92 -9.75
C LEU A 84 11.88 -1.77 -9.54
N ASN A 85 11.52 -0.54 -9.91
CA ASN A 85 12.34 0.65 -9.64
C ASN A 85 12.60 0.84 -8.13
N ALA A 86 11.58 0.59 -7.29
CA ALA A 86 11.76 0.62 -5.84
C ALA A 86 12.58 -0.56 -5.35
N LEU A 87 12.22 -1.77 -5.78
CA LEU A 87 12.86 -3.01 -5.35
C LEU A 87 14.37 -2.99 -5.63
N TYR A 88 14.77 -2.71 -6.87
CA TYR A 88 16.17 -2.73 -7.28
C TYR A 88 17.02 -1.66 -6.60
N ALA A 89 16.42 -0.55 -6.16
CA ALA A 89 17.13 0.45 -5.38
C ALA A 89 17.43 -0.03 -3.95
N ILE A 90 16.54 -0.83 -3.35
CA ILE A 90 16.69 -1.30 -1.97
C ILE A 90 17.57 -2.56 -1.89
N MET A 91 17.43 -3.49 -2.85
CA MET A 91 18.10 -4.81 -2.84
C MET A 91 19.60 -4.80 -2.47
N PRO A 92 20.45 -3.87 -2.97
CA PRO A 92 21.87 -3.85 -2.61
C PRO A 92 22.16 -3.58 -1.14
N LEU A 93 21.18 -3.08 -0.38
CA LEU A 93 21.30 -2.73 1.04
C LEU A 93 20.85 -3.85 1.97
N VAL A 94 20.21 -4.90 1.45
CA VAL A 94 19.61 -5.98 2.23
C VAL A 94 20.66 -7.04 2.57
N ASP A 95 20.72 -7.45 3.84
CA ASP A 95 21.57 -8.56 4.23
C ASP A 95 21.03 -9.88 3.64
N LYS A 96 21.92 -10.76 3.17
CA LYS A 96 21.51 -12.06 2.63
C LYS A 96 20.85 -12.93 3.69
N ASP A 97 21.21 -12.77 4.95
CA ASP A 97 20.62 -13.54 6.05
C ASP A 97 19.15 -13.15 6.28
N ASP A 98 18.76 -11.91 5.95
CA ASP A 98 17.37 -11.44 6.03
C ASP A 98 16.46 -12.11 4.99
N LEU A 99 17.03 -12.69 3.92
CA LEU A 99 16.27 -13.39 2.88
C LEU A 99 15.60 -14.67 3.38
N ALA A 100 16.08 -15.25 4.49
CA ALA A 100 15.45 -16.41 5.12
C ALA A 100 14.03 -16.12 5.63
N PHE A 101 13.68 -14.85 5.83
CA PHE A 101 12.40 -14.40 6.37
C PHE A 101 11.42 -13.91 5.29
N VAL A 102 11.84 -13.89 4.02
CA VAL A 102 10.97 -13.55 2.90
C VAL A 102 9.89 -14.62 2.76
N LYS A 103 8.63 -14.17 2.68
CA LYS A 103 7.49 -15.03 2.44
C LYS A 103 7.65 -15.76 1.10
N ARG A 104 7.44 -17.07 1.10
CA ARG A 104 7.27 -17.86 -0.13
C ARG A 104 5.79 -18.01 -0.42
N SER A 105 5.32 -17.36 -1.49
CA SER A 105 3.93 -17.49 -1.91
C SER A 105 3.67 -18.90 -2.45
N ASP A 106 2.65 -19.55 -1.91
CA ASP A 106 2.04 -20.73 -2.53
C ASP A 106 0.93 -20.26 -3.48
N TRP A 107 1.30 -20.05 -4.74
CA TRP A 107 0.38 -19.55 -5.76
C TRP A 107 -0.68 -20.58 -6.16
N GLU A 108 -0.47 -21.85 -5.81
CA GLU A 108 -1.38 -22.96 -6.13
C GLU A 108 -2.33 -23.27 -4.96
N ALA A 109 -2.10 -22.70 -3.76
CA ALA A 109 -3.00 -22.85 -2.63
C ALA A 109 -4.38 -22.25 -2.93
N ASP A 110 -5.44 -22.99 -2.59
CA ASP A 110 -6.81 -22.48 -2.70
C ASP A 110 -7.09 -21.45 -1.58
N ASN A 111 -6.89 -20.18 -1.92
CA ASN A 111 -7.19 -19.03 -1.07
C ASN A 111 -8.55 -18.39 -1.40
N SER A 112 -9.43 -19.08 -2.14
CA SER A 112 -10.67 -18.51 -2.66
C SER A 112 -11.58 -17.97 -1.55
N ALA A 113 -11.82 -18.75 -0.49
CA ALA A 113 -12.67 -18.36 0.63
C ALA A 113 -12.15 -17.08 1.31
N ARG A 114 -10.84 -17.00 1.55
CA ARG A 114 -10.20 -15.84 2.17
C ARG A 114 -10.29 -14.60 1.28
N GLY A 115 -10.04 -14.74 -0.02
CA GLY A 115 -10.17 -13.64 -0.96
C GLY A 115 -11.59 -13.12 -1.12
N TRP A 116 -12.59 -14.00 -1.13
CA TRP A 116 -13.99 -13.59 -1.18
C TRP A 116 -14.43 -12.85 0.09
N GLU A 117 -14.00 -13.30 1.27
CA GLU A 117 -14.31 -12.58 2.51
C GLU A 117 -13.63 -11.21 2.55
N TYR A 118 -12.36 -11.12 2.14
CA TYR A 118 -11.67 -9.84 1.94
C TYR A 118 -12.46 -8.90 1.03
N ALA A 119 -12.92 -9.38 -0.13
CA ALA A 119 -13.57 -8.55 -1.12
C ALA A 119 -14.95 -8.08 -0.64
N ARG A 120 -15.73 -8.99 -0.02
CA ARG A 120 -17.02 -8.70 0.60
C ARG A 120 -16.88 -7.63 1.68
N LEU A 121 -15.91 -7.79 2.59
CA LEU A 121 -15.67 -6.83 3.67
C LEU A 121 -15.18 -5.47 3.12
N THR A 122 -14.32 -5.49 2.10
CA THR A 122 -13.76 -4.26 1.52
C THR A 122 -14.80 -3.46 0.75
N HIS A 123 -15.63 -4.11 -0.07
CA HIS A 123 -16.52 -3.44 -1.01
C HIS A 123 -17.97 -3.33 -0.53
N GLY A 124 -18.39 -4.17 0.41
CA GLY A 124 -19.73 -4.17 0.98
C GLY A 124 -20.74 -4.95 0.14
N ASP A 125 -22.01 -4.82 0.51
CA ASP A 125 -23.12 -5.55 -0.11
C ASP A 125 -23.32 -5.14 -1.58
N GLY A 126 -23.74 -6.09 -2.42
CA GLY A 126 -23.97 -5.86 -3.85
C GLY A 126 -22.70 -5.85 -4.71
N TRP A 127 -21.51 -5.95 -4.10
CA TRP A 127 -20.26 -5.99 -4.85
C TRP A 127 -20.16 -7.26 -5.72
N ALA A 128 -20.59 -8.42 -5.23
CA ALA A 128 -20.44 -9.68 -5.95
C ALA A 128 -21.21 -9.66 -7.29
N GLU A 129 -22.43 -9.12 -7.28
CA GLU A 129 -23.26 -8.94 -8.48
C GLU A 129 -22.61 -7.94 -9.44
N SER A 130 -22.13 -6.81 -8.91
CA SER A 130 -21.46 -5.76 -9.69
C SER A 130 -20.17 -6.27 -10.33
N PHE A 131 -19.36 -7.03 -9.58
CA PHE A 131 -18.14 -7.65 -10.05
C PHE A 131 -18.43 -8.69 -11.12
N LYS A 132 -19.44 -9.55 -10.93
CA LYS A 132 -19.88 -10.53 -11.93
C LYS A 132 -20.32 -9.85 -13.23
N ALA A 133 -21.09 -8.77 -13.14
CA ALA A 133 -21.52 -8.01 -14.31
C ALA A 133 -20.32 -7.39 -15.06
N ALA A 134 -19.37 -6.79 -14.34
CA ALA A 134 -18.15 -6.23 -14.94
C ALA A 134 -17.26 -7.33 -15.57
N SER A 135 -17.19 -8.51 -14.94
CA SER A 135 -16.39 -9.65 -15.41
C SER A 135 -16.81 -10.16 -16.78
N ALA A 136 -18.08 -10.00 -17.15
CA ALA A 136 -18.58 -10.39 -18.46
C ALA A 136 -17.95 -9.59 -19.62
N TYR A 137 -17.48 -8.37 -19.35
CA TYR A 137 -16.83 -7.52 -20.36
C TYR A 137 -15.33 -7.80 -20.51
N ALA A 138 -14.67 -8.20 -19.42
CA ALA A 138 -13.22 -8.39 -19.37
C ALA A 138 -12.84 -9.53 -18.40
N PRO A 139 -13.02 -10.80 -18.80
CA PRO A 139 -12.83 -11.94 -17.91
C PRO A 139 -11.39 -12.07 -17.40
N ASP A 140 -10.39 -11.75 -18.21
CA ASP A 140 -8.98 -11.81 -17.80
C ASP A 140 -8.65 -10.76 -16.74
N VAL A 141 -9.23 -9.55 -16.86
CA VAL A 141 -9.08 -8.50 -15.85
C VAL A 141 -9.74 -8.93 -14.54
N ALA A 142 -10.91 -9.58 -14.63
CA ALA A 142 -11.58 -10.11 -13.45
C ALA A 142 -10.77 -11.21 -12.78
N HIS A 143 -10.17 -12.12 -13.57
CA HIS A 143 -9.31 -13.17 -13.06
C HIS A 143 -8.08 -12.59 -12.34
N ILE A 144 -7.40 -11.62 -12.94
CA ILE A 144 -6.25 -10.96 -12.31
C ILE A 144 -6.66 -10.24 -11.03
N ALA A 145 -7.77 -9.50 -11.05
CA ALA A 145 -8.26 -8.77 -9.88
C ALA A 145 -8.63 -9.71 -8.72
N MET A 146 -9.41 -10.76 -8.99
CA MET A 146 -9.90 -11.65 -7.95
C MET A 146 -8.83 -12.67 -7.52
N ASN A 147 -8.30 -13.45 -8.46
CA ASN A 147 -7.45 -14.60 -8.16
C ASN A 147 -6.03 -14.17 -7.80
N VAL A 148 -5.45 -13.24 -8.57
CA VAL A 148 -4.05 -12.84 -8.35
C VAL A 148 -3.96 -11.78 -7.26
N SER A 149 -4.74 -10.70 -7.36
CA SER A 149 -4.66 -9.59 -6.41
C SER A 149 -5.37 -9.92 -5.10
N MET A 150 -6.70 -10.07 -5.10
CA MET A 150 -7.46 -10.19 -3.85
C MET A 150 -7.20 -11.51 -3.11
N GLN A 151 -7.25 -12.66 -3.78
CA GLN A 151 -7.07 -13.98 -3.12
C GLN A 151 -5.63 -14.20 -2.65
N ASN A 152 -4.64 -13.98 -3.53
CA ASN A 152 -3.27 -14.39 -3.24
C ASN A 152 -2.41 -13.31 -2.56
N LEU A 153 -2.74 -12.03 -2.76
CA LEU A 153 -1.96 -10.92 -2.20
C LEU A 153 -2.73 -10.19 -1.09
N LEU A 154 -3.82 -9.49 -1.42
CA LEU A 154 -4.45 -8.52 -0.52
C LEU A 154 -5.21 -9.14 0.65
N SER A 155 -5.64 -10.39 0.53
CA SER A 155 -6.31 -11.10 1.63
C SER A 155 -5.35 -11.81 2.59
N ASP A 156 -4.04 -11.77 2.31
CA ASP A 156 -3.04 -12.41 3.15
C ASP A 156 -2.59 -11.49 4.29
N TYR A 157 -3.18 -11.69 5.45
CA TYR A 157 -2.91 -10.89 6.65
C TYR A 157 -1.72 -11.36 7.49
N SER A 158 -0.80 -12.13 6.91
CA SER A 158 0.39 -12.62 7.66
C SER A 158 1.42 -11.53 7.97
N VAL A 159 1.35 -10.38 7.31
CA VAL A 159 2.29 -9.25 7.51
C VAL A 159 1.55 -7.93 7.70
N HIS A 160 0.63 -7.60 6.80
CA HIS A 160 -0.25 -6.43 6.91
C HIS A 160 -1.68 -6.94 7.12
N ASP A 161 -2.32 -6.55 8.23
CA ASP A 161 -3.73 -6.87 8.45
C ASP A 161 -4.67 -6.11 7.50
N GLY A 162 -5.98 -6.37 7.58
CA GLY A 162 -6.95 -5.73 6.68
C GLY A 162 -6.92 -4.21 6.72
N GLN A 163 -6.77 -3.61 7.91
CA GLN A 163 -6.69 -2.17 8.06
C GLN A 163 -5.39 -1.62 7.44
N ALA A 164 -4.27 -2.31 7.66
CA ALA A 164 -2.98 -2.02 7.09
C ALA A 164 -3.00 -2.04 5.55
N THR A 165 -3.51 -3.12 4.97
CA THR A 165 -3.64 -3.28 3.52
C THR A 165 -4.53 -2.18 2.91
N MET A 166 -5.62 -1.81 3.59
CA MET A 166 -6.47 -0.69 3.16
C MET A 166 -5.72 0.65 3.20
N ALA A 167 -4.90 0.90 4.22
CA ALA A 167 -4.07 2.11 4.29
C ALA A 167 -3.08 2.19 3.11
N LEU A 168 -2.41 1.08 2.79
CA LEU A 168 -1.51 0.99 1.62
C LEU A 168 -2.25 1.30 0.32
N LEU A 169 -3.42 0.69 0.11
CA LEU A 169 -4.25 0.91 -1.08
C LEU A 169 -4.72 2.36 -1.18
N VAL A 170 -5.25 2.95 -0.10
CA VAL A 170 -5.68 4.35 -0.09
C VAL A 170 -4.51 5.27 -0.44
N THR A 171 -3.33 5.06 0.15
CA THR A 171 -2.15 5.86 -0.16
C THR A 171 -1.75 5.77 -1.63
N VAL A 172 -1.66 4.55 -2.18
CA VAL A 172 -1.32 4.32 -3.59
C VAL A 172 -2.35 4.95 -4.52
N LEU A 173 -3.64 4.73 -4.27
CA LEU A 173 -4.72 5.16 -5.17
C LEU A 173 -4.89 6.68 -5.16
N ILE A 174 -4.66 7.34 -4.02
CA ILE A 174 -4.55 8.80 -3.97
C ILE A 174 -3.34 9.25 -4.77
N ALA A 175 -2.17 8.66 -4.54
CA ALA A 175 -0.93 9.03 -5.21
C ALA A 175 -1.00 8.84 -6.75
N MET A 176 -1.77 7.86 -7.22
CA MET A 176 -2.00 7.58 -8.64
C MET A 176 -3.13 8.40 -9.28
N ASN A 177 -3.81 9.26 -8.51
CA ASN A 177 -5.01 9.98 -8.96
C ASN A 177 -6.14 9.03 -9.42
N CYS A 178 -6.46 8.01 -8.62
CA CYS A 178 -7.54 7.05 -8.86
C CYS A 178 -8.71 7.27 -7.86
N PRO A 179 -9.51 8.35 -8.01
CA PRO A 179 -10.46 8.77 -6.99
C PRO A 179 -11.57 7.76 -6.71
N VAL A 180 -12.06 7.06 -7.75
CA VAL A 180 -13.13 6.06 -7.59
C VAL A 180 -12.67 4.90 -6.71
N GLN A 181 -11.48 4.36 -7.01
CA GLN A 181 -10.90 3.26 -6.25
C GLN A 181 -10.48 3.73 -4.86
N ALA A 182 -9.92 4.94 -4.73
CA ALA A 182 -9.59 5.52 -3.43
C ALA A 182 -10.83 5.59 -2.52
N THR A 183 -11.99 5.99 -3.06
CA THR A 183 -13.28 5.97 -2.35
C THR A 183 -13.65 4.56 -1.89
N TRP A 184 -13.54 3.55 -2.77
CA TRP A 184 -13.86 2.16 -2.41
C TRP A 184 -13.01 1.66 -1.24
N HIS A 185 -11.70 1.91 -1.28
CA HIS A 185 -10.77 1.45 -0.26
C HIS A 185 -10.78 2.33 1.01
N ALA A 186 -11.19 3.59 0.92
CA ALA A 186 -11.48 4.43 2.08
C ALA A 186 -12.68 3.88 2.88
N LYS A 187 -13.75 3.48 2.21
CA LYS A 187 -14.89 2.78 2.85
C LYS A 187 -14.46 1.41 3.39
N GLY A 188 -13.64 0.68 2.62
CA GLY A 188 -13.01 -0.57 3.07
C GLY A 188 -12.21 -0.39 4.36
N PHE A 189 -11.38 0.66 4.47
CA PHE A 189 -10.60 0.96 5.68
C PHE A 189 -11.48 1.04 6.93
N ILE A 190 -12.63 1.71 6.84
CA ILE A 190 -13.59 1.81 7.95
C ILE A 190 -14.20 0.43 8.27
N ARG A 191 -14.56 -0.37 7.26
CA ARG A 191 -15.11 -1.72 7.45
C ARG A 191 -14.10 -2.70 8.06
N HIS A 192 -12.81 -2.49 7.81
CA HIS A 192 -11.72 -3.24 8.43
C HIS A 192 -11.35 -2.74 9.84
N GLY A 193 -12.15 -1.84 10.43
CA GLY A 193 -12.00 -1.39 11.81
C GLY A 193 -11.21 -0.09 11.98
N GLY A 194 -10.78 0.53 10.89
CA GLY A 194 -10.13 1.83 10.92
C GLY A 194 -11.09 2.98 11.23
N ASP A 195 -10.56 4.09 11.74
CA ASP A 195 -11.34 5.28 12.06
C ASP A 195 -11.11 6.43 11.04
N LYS A 196 -12.04 7.39 11.03
CA LYS A 196 -12.00 8.53 10.10
C LYS A 196 -10.79 9.44 10.31
N GLU A 197 -10.31 9.62 11.55
CA GLU A 197 -9.17 10.47 11.85
C GLU A 197 -7.88 9.87 11.28
N SER A 198 -7.66 8.59 11.51
CA SER A 198 -6.55 7.81 10.95
C SER A 198 -6.57 7.85 9.42
N LEU A 199 -7.74 7.62 8.80
CA LEU A 199 -7.90 7.74 7.35
C LEU A 199 -7.58 9.14 6.83
N GLY A 200 -8.00 10.19 7.54
CA GLY A 200 -7.64 11.58 7.26
C GLY A 200 -6.13 11.81 7.23
N LYS A 201 -5.41 11.31 8.24
CA LYS A 201 -3.95 11.42 8.31
C LYS A 201 -3.25 10.66 7.19
N ILE A 202 -3.76 9.48 6.81
CA ILE A 202 -3.24 8.67 5.70
C ILE A 202 -3.45 9.40 4.36
N ALA A 203 -4.65 9.91 4.12
CA ALA A 203 -4.99 10.61 2.89
C ALA A 203 -4.17 11.90 2.73
N GLU A 204 -4.02 12.69 3.79
CA GLU A 204 -3.17 13.88 3.77
C GLU A 204 -1.70 13.53 3.55
N PHE A 205 -1.20 12.44 4.14
CA PHE A 205 0.16 11.98 3.89
C PHE A 205 0.37 11.56 2.43
N ALA A 206 -0.60 10.86 1.83
CA ALA A 206 -0.57 10.52 0.41
C ALA A 206 -0.55 11.76 -0.50
N LYS A 207 -1.34 12.81 -0.19
CA LYS A 207 -1.28 14.08 -0.92
C LYS A 207 0.08 14.77 -0.77
N LYS A 208 0.67 14.76 0.43
CA LYS A 208 2.02 15.29 0.66
C LYS A 208 3.07 14.59 -0.19
N ILE A 209 3.00 13.26 -0.33
CA ILE A 209 3.88 12.49 -1.23
C ILE A 209 3.81 13.04 -2.66
N VAL A 210 2.59 13.23 -3.18
CA VAL A 210 2.38 13.76 -4.54
C VAL A 210 3.03 15.14 -4.68
N LEU A 211 2.77 16.05 -3.74
CA LEU A 211 3.28 17.42 -3.80
C LEU A 211 4.81 17.49 -3.65
N ALA A 212 5.40 16.70 -2.75
CA ALA A 212 6.84 16.67 -2.52
C ALA A 212 7.65 16.14 -3.72
N THR A 213 6.98 15.43 -4.63
CA THR A 213 7.58 14.83 -5.84
C THR A 213 7.29 15.64 -7.11
N GLY A 214 6.84 16.89 -6.95
CA GLY A 214 6.52 17.79 -8.06
C GLY A 214 5.27 17.40 -8.87
N ASN A 215 4.56 16.35 -8.45
CA ASN A 215 3.30 15.94 -9.06
C ASN A 215 2.14 16.78 -8.52
N SER A 216 0.97 16.68 -9.15
CA SER A 216 -0.25 17.36 -8.71
C SER A 216 -1.45 16.43 -8.70
N LEU A 217 -2.37 16.69 -7.77
CA LEU A 217 -3.72 16.12 -7.80
C LEU A 217 -4.68 17.18 -8.34
N PRO A 218 -5.74 16.76 -9.03
CA PRO A 218 -6.77 17.70 -9.46
C PRO A 218 -7.47 18.30 -8.25
N THR A 219 -7.90 19.56 -8.37
CA THR A 219 -8.53 20.31 -7.26
C THR A 219 -9.83 19.67 -6.76
N ASN A 220 -10.47 18.85 -7.60
CA ASN A 220 -11.69 18.11 -7.28
C ASN A 220 -11.44 16.66 -6.84
N PHE A 221 -10.19 16.29 -6.50
CA PHE A 221 -9.94 15.00 -5.86
C PHE A 221 -10.73 14.92 -4.53
N PRO A 222 -11.51 13.85 -4.28
CA PRO A 222 -12.45 13.82 -3.17
C PRO A 222 -11.74 13.97 -1.81
N THR A 223 -12.38 14.68 -0.89
CA THR A 223 -11.98 14.70 0.53
C THR A 223 -12.33 13.38 1.19
N VAL A 224 -11.77 13.10 2.37
CA VAL A 224 -12.14 11.90 3.14
C VAL A 224 -13.63 11.93 3.50
N GLU A 225 -14.19 13.09 3.79
CA GLU A 225 -15.64 13.29 3.96
C GLU A 225 -16.41 12.79 2.74
N ALA A 226 -16.08 13.30 1.55
CA ALA A 226 -16.76 12.93 0.31
C ALA A 226 -16.55 11.46 -0.08
N MET A 227 -15.40 10.87 0.24
CA MET A 227 -15.16 9.42 0.04
C MET A 227 -16.04 8.56 0.94
N LEU A 228 -16.41 9.04 2.13
CA LEU A 228 -17.19 8.27 3.11
C LEU A 228 -18.70 8.55 3.03
N GLU A 229 -19.14 9.53 2.25
CA GLU A 229 -20.56 9.75 1.98
C GLU A 229 -21.19 8.52 1.31
N ASP A 230 -22.36 8.11 1.79
CA ASP A 230 -23.17 7.08 1.15
C ASP A 230 -23.78 7.67 -0.12
N ASN A 231 -23.46 7.06 -1.27
CA ASN A 231 -24.07 7.36 -2.56
C ASN A 231 -25.26 6.44 -2.79
#